data_AF-A0A0R1PYM3-F1
#
_entry.id   AF-A0A0R1PYM3-F1
#
_cell.length_a   1.000
_cell.length_b   1.000
_cell.length_c   1.000
_cell.angle_alpha   90.00
_cell.angle_beta   90.00
_cell.angle_gamma   90.00
#
_symmetry.space_group_name_H-M   'P 1'
#
loop_
_entity.id
_entity.type
_entity.pdbx_description
1 polymer ?
#
loop_
_entity_poly.entity_id
_entity_poly.type
_entity_poly.pdbx_seq_one_letter_code
_entity_poly.pdbx_strand_id
1 'polypeptide(L)'
;MLILQGHNHVSESAIENFSRIQYSLSFLIGVTLALAATYITIKALKRILENMLKEKLFILKNAYQMKRIVLAQILAILSDPFLSWADRLTRSQLGRSNYVIQSDFVSDAVQLLFVYIIYIAFKMAIQLKEENSLTI
;
A
#
# COMPACT_ATOMS: atom_id res chain seq x y z
N MET A 1 -21.47 -30.52 17.62
CA MET A 1 -22.46 -29.60 17.03
C MET A 1 -21.88 -29.08 15.72
N LEU A 2 -22.32 -29.63 14.59
CA LEU A 2 -21.91 -29.22 13.24
C LEU A 2 -22.63 -27.91 12.89
N ILE A 3 -21.91 -26.80 12.78
CA ILE A 3 -22.48 -25.55 12.27
C ILE A 3 -22.37 -25.61 10.75
N LEU A 4 -23.53 -25.81 10.10
CA LEU A 4 -23.67 -25.84 8.66
C LEU A 4 -23.10 -24.56 8.02
N GLN A 5 -22.17 -24.76 7.10
CA GLN A 5 -21.88 -23.81 6.04
C GLN A 5 -23.12 -23.67 5.14
N GLY A 6 -23.49 -22.44 4.83
CA GLY A 6 -24.36 -22.11 3.71
C GLY A 6 -25.57 -21.27 4.10
N HIS A 7 -25.57 -20.02 3.64
CA HIS A 7 -26.66 -19.04 3.70
C HIS A 7 -26.78 -18.28 5.03
N ASN A 8 -25.80 -17.43 5.34
CA ASN A 8 -26.11 -16.21 6.10
C ASN A 8 -27.07 -15.38 5.23
N HIS A 9 -28.38 -15.62 5.38
CA HIS A 9 -29.39 -14.68 4.94
C HIS A 9 -29.19 -13.41 5.77
N VAL A 10 -28.56 -12.41 5.16
CA VAL A 10 -28.52 -11.06 5.73
C VAL A 10 -29.98 -10.65 5.91
N SER A 11 -30.40 -10.35 7.13
CA SER A 11 -31.79 -9.96 7.36
C SER A 11 -32.08 -8.68 6.56
N GLU A 12 -33.29 -8.55 6.00
CA GLU A 12 -33.69 -7.33 5.28
C GLU A 12 -33.52 -6.09 6.15
N SER A 13 -33.76 -6.23 7.47
CA SER A 13 -33.52 -5.20 8.48
C SER A 13 -32.04 -4.78 8.62
N ALA A 14 -31.09 -5.68 8.40
CA ALA A 14 -29.66 -5.37 8.44
C ALA A 14 -29.20 -4.61 7.18
N ILE A 15 -29.84 -4.86 6.04
CA ILE A 15 -29.59 -4.16 4.78
C ILE A 15 -30.19 -2.75 4.80
N GLU A 16 -31.34 -2.59 5.45
CA GLU A 16 -32.04 -1.31 5.59
C GLU A 16 -31.30 -0.35 6.53
N ASN A 17 -30.76 -0.86 7.65
CA ASN A 17 -30.01 -0.07 8.63
C ASN A 17 -28.51 0.06 8.31
N PHE A 18 -28.05 -0.50 7.19
CA PHE A 18 -26.64 -0.41 6.80
C PHE A 18 -26.24 1.03 6.49
N SER A 19 -25.14 1.50 7.08
CA SER A 19 -24.64 2.86 6.87
C SER A 19 -23.93 3.00 5.51
N ARG A 20 -24.72 3.01 4.42
CA ARG A 20 -24.24 3.02 3.02
C ARG A 20 -23.32 4.19 2.71
N ILE A 21 -23.61 5.37 3.26
CA ILE A 21 -22.85 6.59 3.01
C ILE A 21 -21.46 6.49 3.65
N GLN A 22 -21.39 6.07 4.92
CA GLN A 22 -20.11 5.91 5.63
C GLN A 22 -19.26 4.81 4.99
N TYR A 23 -19.87 3.67 4.66
CA TYR A 23 -19.20 2.60 3.93
C TYR A 23 -18.64 3.09 2.59
N SER A 24 -19.47 3.72 1.76
CA SER A 24 -19.08 4.16 0.42
C SER A 24 -17.96 5.20 0.47
N LEU A 25 -18.03 6.17 1.38
CA LEU A 25 -16.99 7.19 1.53
C LEU A 25 -15.66 6.58 1.98
N SER A 26 -15.67 5.79 3.05
CA SER A 26 -14.45 5.15 3.55
C SER A 26 -13.84 4.20 2.52
N PHE A 27 -14.67 3.39 1.87
CA PHE A 27 -14.22 2.48 0.81
C PHE A 27 -13.60 3.25 -0.37
N LEU A 28 -14.27 4.29 -0.87
CA LEU A 28 -13.79 5.06 -2.02
C LEU A 28 -12.48 5.78 -1.71
N ILE A 29 -12.35 6.38 -0.53
CA ILE A 29 -11.10 7.03 -0.09
C ILE A 29 -9.97 6.01 0.01
N GLY A 30 -10.21 4.89 0.70
CA GLY A 30 -9.21 3.83 0.87
C GLY A 30 -8.73 3.27 -0.47
N VAL A 31 -9.65 2.91 -1.36
CA VAL A 31 -9.31 2.37 -2.68
C VAL A 31 -8.56 3.39 -3.53
N THR A 32 -8.97 4.67 -3.49
CA THR A 32 -8.29 5.73 -4.26
C THR A 32 -6.84 5.92 -3.81
N LEU A 33 -6.60 5.92 -2.50
CA LEU A 33 -5.25 6.03 -1.94
C LEU A 33 -4.39 4.80 -2.30
N ALA A 34 -4.95 3.59 -2.17
CA ALA A 34 -4.26 2.35 -2.52
C ALA A 34 -3.89 2.29 -4.02
N LEU A 35 -4.79 2.70 -4.90
CA LEU A 35 -4.54 2.78 -6.34
C LEU A 35 -3.48 3.83 -6.67
N ALA A 36 -3.55 5.01 -6.04
CA ALA A 36 -2.54 6.05 -6.20
C ALA A 36 -1.15 5.58 -5.76
N ALA A 37 -1.05 4.90 -4.61
CA ALA A 37 0.18 4.31 -4.10
C ALA A 37 0.75 3.27 -5.08
N THR A 38 -0.11 2.37 -5.56
CA THR A 38 0.26 1.32 -6.53
C THR A 38 0.79 1.94 -7.82
N TYR A 39 0.07 2.94 -8.37
CA TYR A 39 0.48 3.63 -9.59
C TYR A 39 1.85 4.32 -9.44
N ILE A 40 2.09 5.03 -8.33
CA ILE A 40 3.37 5.69 -8.07
C ILE A 40 4.49 4.66 -7.99
N THR A 41 4.25 3.54 -7.30
CA THR A 41 5.22 2.45 -7.13
C THR A 41 5.62 1.83 -8.46
N ILE A 42 4.64 1.43 -9.28
CA ILE A 42 4.89 0.85 -10.61
C ILE A 42 5.66 1.83 -11.51
N LYS A 43 5.27 3.11 -11.50
CA LYS A 43 5.93 4.15 -12.30
C LYS A 43 7.37 4.40 -11.85
N ALA A 44 7.65 4.37 -10.56
CA ALA A 44 8.99 4.51 -10.02
C ALA A 44 9.86 3.29 -10.35
N LEU A 45 9.32 2.08 -10.17
CA LEU A 45 10.00 0.82 -10.48
C LEU A 45 10.36 0.71 -11.96
N LYS A 46 9.43 1.05 -12.86
CA LYS A 46 9.68 1.09 -14.31
C LYS A 46 10.87 1.99 -14.65
N ARG A 47 10.94 3.18 -14.07
CA ARG A 47 12.05 4.12 -14.29
C ARG A 47 13.38 3.60 -13.75
N ILE A 48 13.38 2.92 -12.61
CA ILE A 48 14.58 2.27 -12.07
C ILE A 48 15.04 1.18 -13.03
N LEU A 49 14.14 0.31 -13.48
CA LEU A 49 14.44 -0.75 -14.46
C LEU A 49 15.02 -0.18 -15.77
N GLU A 50 14.41 0.87 -16.31
CA GLU A 50 14.89 1.55 -17.52
C GLU A 50 16.31 2.10 -17.35
N ASN A 51 16.66 2.57 -16.15
CA ASN A 51 18.02 3.04 -15.86
C ASN A 51 18.99 1.87 -15.64
N MET A 52 18.53 0.76 -15.06
CA MET A 52 19.32 -0.47 -14.93
C MET A 52 19.69 -1.07 -16.28
N LEU A 53 18.75 -1.12 -17.23
CA LEU A 53 18.99 -1.57 -18.61
C LEU A 53 20.01 -0.69 -19.35
N LYS A 54 20.24 0.54 -18.87
CA LYS A 54 21.25 1.47 -19.39
C LYS A 54 22.53 1.47 -18.55
N GLU A 55 22.73 0.46 -17.69
CA GLU A 55 23.87 0.32 -16.77
C GLU A 55 24.05 1.49 -15.79
N LYS A 56 23.01 2.31 -15.61
CA LYS A 56 23.00 3.47 -14.72
C LYS A 56 22.26 3.15 -13.43
N LEU A 57 22.79 2.19 -12.67
CA LEU A 57 22.20 1.76 -11.39
C LEU A 57 22.33 2.85 -10.32
N PHE A 58 23.56 3.25 -9.98
CA PHE A 58 23.86 4.26 -8.96
C PHE A 58 23.87 5.66 -9.55
N ILE A 59 22.67 6.24 -9.70
CA ILE A 59 22.46 7.63 -10.12
C ILE A 59 21.43 8.33 -9.23
N LEU A 60 21.56 9.64 -9.04
CA LEU A 60 20.62 10.46 -8.27
C LEU A 60 19.16 10.31 -8.71
N LYS A 61 18.91 10.10 -10.02
CA LYS A 61 17.55 9.89 -10.54
C LYS A 61 16.89 8.64 -9.95
N ASN A 62 17.65 7.56 -9.73
CA ASN A 62 17.14 6.33 -9.10
C ASN A 62 16.91 6.53 -7.60
N ALA A 63 17.74 7.33 -6.92
CA ALA A 63 17.52 7.68 -5.51
C ALA A 63 16.19 8.43 -5.34
N TYR A 64 15.88 9.34 -6.27
CA TYR A 64 14.59 10.02 -6.28
C TYR A 64 13.43 9.07 -6.55
N GLN A 65 13.57 8.08 -7.45
CA GLN A 65 12.52 7.07 -7.65
C GLN A 65 12.35 6.18 -6.42
N MET A 66 13.43 5.74 -5.76
CA MET A 66 13.36 5.00 -4.49
C MET A 66 12.63 5.79 -3.40
N LYS A 67 12.92 7.10 -3.27
CA LYS A 67 12.18 7.98 -2.35
C LYS A 67 10.68 8.03 -2.68
N ARG A 68 10.31 8.04 -3.96
CA ARG A 68 8.90 7.99 -4.38
C ARG A 68 8.22 6.68 -4.03
N ILE A 69 8.96 5.56 -4.05
CA ILE A 69 8.44 4.25 -3.58
C ILE A 69 8.17 4.32 -2.08
N VAL A 70 9.10 4.87 -1.28
CA VAL A 70 8.87 5.09 0.17
C VAL A 70 7.61 5.92 0.41
N LEU A 71 7.44 7.05 -0.30
CA LEU A 71 6.24 7.88 -0.16
C LEU A 71 4.96 7.16 -0.59
N ALA A 72 5.04 6.30 -1.62
CA ALA A 72 3.91 5.49 -2.05
C ALA A 72 3.52 4.45 -0.99
N GLN A 73 4.48 3.83 -0.31
CA GLN A 73 4.22 2.91 0.79
C GLN A 73 3.56 3.60 1.99
N ILE A 74 3.98 4.83 2.32
CA ILE A 74 3.28 5.65 3.33
C ILE A 74 1.82 5.90 2.93
N LEU A 75 1.59 6.23 1.66
CA LEU A 75 0.23 6.45 1.14
C LEU A 75 -0.63 5.18 1.19
N ALA A 76 -0.02 4.00 0.96
CA ALA A 76 -0.70 2.71 1.09
C ALA A 76 -1.11 2.47 2.55
N ILE A 77 -0.22 2.67 3.52
CA ILE A 77 -0.53 2.53 4.95
C ILE A 77 -1.65 3.49 5.38
N LEU A 78 -1.66 4.71 4.86
CA LEU A 78 -2.73 5.68 5.13
C LEU A 78 -4.10 5.24 4.57
N SER A 79 -4.14 4.30 3.62
CA SER A 79 -5.38 3.74 3.11
C SER A 79 -5.99 2.70 4.06
N ASP A 80 -5.17 2.02 4.87
CA ASP A 80 -5.58 0.91 5.73
C ASP A 80 -6.68 1.25 6.73
N PRO A 81 -6.67 2.40 7.42
CA PRO A 81 -7.75 2.75 8.36
C PRO A 81 -9.10 2.87 7.67
N PHE A 82 -9.14 3.40 6.44
CA PHE A 82 -10.36 3.59 5.68
C PHE A 82 -10.92 2.25 5.18
N LEU A 83 -10.05 1.39 4.68
CA LEU A 83 -10.40 0.04 4.23
C LEU A 83 -10.83 -0.83 5.41
N SER A 84 -10.07 -0.84 6.51
CA SER A 84 -10.40 -1.57 7.73
C SER A 84 -11.73 -1.11 8.32
N TRP A 85 -12.03 0.18 8.30
CA TRP A 85 -13.32 0.71 8.75
C TRP A 85 -14.48 0.21 7.86
N ALA A 86 -14.31 0.22 6.55
CA ALA A 86 -15.31 -0.31 5.61
C ALA A 86 -15.55 -1.84 5.80
N ASP A 87 -14.49 -2.62 6.03
CA ASP A 87 -14.60 -4.05 6.34
C ASP A 87 -15.25 -4.28 7.72
N ARG A 88 -14.94 -3.47 8.74
CA ARG A 88 -15.62 -3.53 10.04
C ARG A 88 -17.11 -3.24 9.92
N LEU A 89 -17.52 -2.25 9.13
CA LEU A 89 -18.93 -1.93 8.90
C LEU A 89 -19.67 -3.12 8.26
N THR A 90 -19.08 -3.72 7.23
CA THR A 90 -19.69 -4.89 6.57
C THR A 90 -19.71 -6.13 7.46
N ARG A 91 -18.65 -6.40 8.24
CA ARG A 91 -18.62 -7.50 9.21
C ARG A 91 -19.64 -7.33 10.32
N SER A 92 -19.70 -6.15 10.94
CA SER A 92 -20.55 -5.89 12.10
C SER A 92 -22.04 -5.78 11.76
N GLN A 93 -22.38 -5.21 10.60
CA GLN A 93 -23.77 -4.96 10.23
C GLN A 93 -24.34 -6.02 9.28
N LEU A 94 -23.52 -6.61 8.40
CA LEU A 94 -23.98 -7.56 7.38
C LEU A 94 -23.49 -8.99 7.61
N GLY A 95 -22.69 -9.23 8.66
CA GLY A 95 -22.12 -10.55 8.96
C GLY A 95 -21.23 -11.11 7.84
N ARG A 96 -20.71 -10.23 6.97
CA ARG A 96 -19.85 -10.57 5.83
C ARG A 96 -18.55 -9.80 5.93
N SER A 97 -17.43 -10.51 5.91
CA SER A 97 -16.13 -9.89 5.68
C SER A 97 -15.88 -9.80 4.18
N ASN A 98 -15.28 -8.71 3.77
CA ASN A 98 -14.70 -8.61 2.45
C ASN A 98 -13.20 -8.91 2.53
N TYR A 99 -12.81 -10.15 2.23
CA TYR A 99 -11.41 -10.61 2.31
C TYR A 99 -10.45 -9.76 1.48
N VAL A 100 -10.95 -9.14 0.40
CA VAL A 100 -10.18 -8.22 -0.48
C VAL A 100 -9.75 -6.93 0.25
N ILE A 101 -10.44 -6.56 1.33
CA ILE A 101 -10.26 -5.30 2.06
C ILE A 101 -9.42 -5.53 3.34
N GLN A 102 -8.98 -6.76 3.60
CA GLN A 102 -8.24 -7.07 4.82
C GLN A 102 -6.84 -6.47 4.76
N SER A 103 -6.68 -5.25 5.28
CA SER A 103 -5.41 -4.58 5.48
C SER A 103 -4.73 -5.05 6.76
N ASP A 104 -3.42 -5.28 6.69
CA ASP A 104 -2.60 -5.62 7.85
C ASP A 104 -1.55 -4.54 8.05
N PHE A 105 -1.94 -3.52 8.82
CA PHE A 105 -1.11 -2.39 9.17
C PHE A 105 0.28 -2.79 9.70
N VAL A 106 0.39 -3.91 10.44
CA VAL A 106 1.68 -4.37 10.98
C VAL A 106 2.57 -4.87 9.85
N SER A 107 2.03 -5.72 8.98
CA SER A 107 2.74 -6.19 7.78
C SER A 107 3.17 -5.01 6.89
N ASP A 108 2.26 -4.07 6.64
CA ASP A 108 2.52 -2.92 5.78
C ASP A 108 3.57 -1.97 6.38
N ALA A 109 3.56 -1.78 7.70
CA ALA A 109 4.60 -1.03 8.40
C ALA A 109 5.99 -1.70 8.32
N VAL A 110 6.06 -3.02 8.46
CA VAL A 110 7.31 -3.78 8.30
C VAL A 110 7.82 -3.67 6.87
N GLN A 111 6.94 -3.76 5.88
CA GLN A 111 7.29 -3.58 4.47
C GLN A 111 7.83 -2.16 4.20
N LEU A 112 7.20 -1.12 4.75
CA LEU A 112 7.70 0.25 4.65
C LEU A 112 9.10 0.37 5.25
N LEU A 113 9.34 -0.22 6.42
CA LEU A 113 10.65 -0.20 7.07
C LEU A 113 11.71 -0.88 6.20
N PHE A 114 11.39 -2.02 5.59
CA PHE A 114 12.31 -2.71 4.68
C PHE A 114 12.63 -1.87 3.44
N VAL A 115 11.62 -1.28 2.79
CA VAL A 115 11.80 -0.39 1.63
C VAL A 115 12.61 0.86 2.02
N TYR A 116 12.39 1.39 3.22
CA TYR A 116 13.13 2.55 3.73
C TYR A 116 14.61 2.23 3.95
N ILE A 117 14.93 1.07 4.52
CA ILE A 117 16.32 0.61 4.68
C ILE A 117 17.00 0.48 3.31
N ILE A 118 16.33 -0.11 2.31
CA ILE A 118 16.84 -0.19 0.94
C ILE A 118 17.14 1.21 0.39
N TYR A 119 16.23 2.17 0.59
CA TYR A 119 16.45 3.55 0.16
C TYR A 119 17.70 4.18 0.78
N ILE A 120 17.92 3.99 2.08
CA ILE A 120 19.10 4.51 2.78
C ILE A 120 20.38 3.85 2.26
N ALA A 121 20.40 2.52 2.18
CA ALA A 121 21.55 1.78 1.65
C ALA A 121 21.90 2.22 0.21
N PHE A 122 20.88 2.42 -0.63
CA PHE A 122 21.05 2.90 -1.99
C PHE A 122 21.61 4.33 -2.04
N LYS A 123 21.14 5.22 -1.16
CA LYS A 123 21.66 6.59 -1.04
C LYS A 123 23.13 6.59 -0.61
N MET A 124 23.51 5.77 0.37
CA MET A 124 24.89 5.62 0.81
C MET A 124 25.79 5.10 -0.32
N ALA A 125 25.32 4.12 -1.10
CA ALA A 125 26.07 3.59 -2.24
C ALA A 125 26.34 4.66 -3.33
N ILE A 126 25.40 5.58 -3.56
CA ILE A 126 25.62 6.71 -4.47
C ILE A 126 26.68 7.66 -3.92
N GLN A 127 26.61 7.99 -2.62
CA GLN A 127 27.57 8.89 -1.98
C GLN A 127 29.00 8.32 -2.06
N LEU A 128 29.18 7.04 -1.75
CA LEU A 128 30.48 6.37 -1.87
C LEU A 128 31.02 6.39 -3.30
N LYS A 129 30.14 6.25 -4.30
CA LYS A 129 30.53 6.33 -5.71
C LYS A 129 30.95 7.75 -6.10
N GLU A 130 30.23 8.76 -5.63
CA GLU A 130 30.58 10.18 -5.87
C GLU A 130 31.93 10.52 -5.23
N GLU A 131 32.16 10.12 -3.98
CA GLU A 131 33.44 10.32 -3.28
C GLU A 131 34.61 9.65 -4.02
N ASN A 132 34.46 8.37 -4.41
CA ASN A 132 35.50 7.68 -5.18
C ASN A 132 35.79 8.35 -6.53
N SER A 133 34.79 8.95 -7.18
CA SER A 133 34.99 9.65 -8.45
C SER A 133 35.70 11.01 -8.32
N LEU A 134 35.72 11.59 -7.12
CA LEU A 134 36.39 12.86 -6.81
C LEU A 134 37.83 12.68 -6.31
N THR A 135 38.20 11.45 -5.95
CA THR A 135 39.51 11.13 -5.34
C THR A 135 40.53 10.57 -6.35
N ILE A 136 40.10 10.31 -7.59
CA ILE A 136 40.93 9.90 -8.74
C ILE A 136 41.16 11.12 -9.63
#